data_AF-A0A0K9P9K3-F1
#
_entry.id   AF-A0A0K9P9K3-F1
#
_cell.length_a   1.000
_cell.length_b   1.000
_cell.length_c   1.000
_cell.angle_alpha   90.00
_cell.angle_beta   90.00
_cell.angle_gamma   90.00
#
_symmetry.space_group_name_H-M   'P 1'
#
loop_
_entity.id
_entity.type
_entity.pdbx_description
1 polymer ?
#
loop_
_entity_poly.entity_id
_entity_poly.type
_entity_poly.pdbx_seq_one_letter_code
_entity_poly.pdbx_strand_id
1 'polypeptide(L)'
;MVVNTFQLDDLCERFLEKYTFQVKKKELRVTVEDVGKILSIPYIGTPIDLSCASNDTDLWRKFFDKGKSSTKGRRASAITCKDAIAALQSQSKIPCVSKDDVDDMCHLRLVLFFSTFLLPSSKMGLNGRVLSYIDNLDDLGRMNWAECVRYLIFLNMKECKKAVLKCEVEKMVSKPYLFGCTLVLKVQSR
;
A
#
# COMPACT_ATOMS: atom_id res chain seq x y z
N MET A 1 -0.13 -11.69 0.91
CA MET A 1 0.37 -12.64 1.94
C MET A 1 -0.82 -13.01 2.81
N VAL A 2 -1.23 -14.28 2.85
CA VAL A 2 -2.32 -14.72 3.75
C VAL A 2 -1.69 -14.94 5.12
N VAL A 3 -2.06 -14.12 6.10
CA VAL A 3 -1.66 -14.34 7.50
C VAL A 3 -2.50 -15.50 8.03
N ASN A 4 -1.86 -16.51 8.61
CA ASN A 4 -2.58 -17.60 9.28
C ASN A 4 -3.45 -16.98 10.39
N THR A 5 -4.71 -17.41 10.54
CA THR A 5 -5.64 -16.86 11.54
C THR A 5 -5.03 -16.82 12.95
N PHE A 6 -4.31 -17.88 13.35
CA PHE A 6 -3.61 -17.93 14.64
C PHE A 6 -2.53 -16.84 14.81
N GLN A 7 -1.86 -16.45 13.72
CA GLN A 7 -0.86 -15.38 13.76
C GLN A 7 -1.52 -14.00 13.80
N LEU A 8 -2.74 -13.87 13.27
CA LEU A 8 -3.49 -12.63 13.27
C LEU A 8 -4.08 -12.34 14.65
N ASP A 9 -4.67 -13.35 15.30
CA ASP A 9 -5.27 -13.23 16.64
C ASP A 9 -4.19 -12.83 17.66
N ASP A 10 -3.06 -13.53 17.65
CA ASP A 10 -1.89 -13.22 18.49
C ASP A 10 -1.32 -11.82 18.23
N LEU A 11 -1.25 -11.39 16.97
CA LEU A 11 -0.81 -10.03 16.63
C LEU A 11 -1.81 -8.97 17.12
N CYS A 12 -3.12 -9.24 17.01
CA CYS A 12 -4.19 -8.37 17.47
C CYS A 12 -4.25 -8.27 19.01
N GLU A 13 -3.99 -9.36 19.71
CA GLU A 13 -3.90 -9.40 21.18
C GLU A 13 -2.73 -8.53 21.67
N ARG A 14 -1.55 -8.70 21.06
CA ARG A 14 -0.34 -7.92 21.39
C ARG A 14 -0.44 -6.46 21.00
N PHE A 15 -1.26 -6.09 20.02
CA PHE A 15 -1.37 -4.71 19.58
C PHE A 15 -2.08 -3.86 20.64
N LEU A 16 -1.42 -2.80 21.11
CA LEU A 16 -2.00 -1.86 22.08
C LEU A 16 -2.74 -0.74 21.34
N GLU A 17 -2.03 0.34 21.05
CA GLU A 17 -2.47 1.50 20.27
C GLU A 17 -1.25 2.27 19.75
N LYS A 18 -1.47 3.33 18.94
CA LYS A 18 -0.42 4.29 18.53
C LYS A 18 0.91 3.66 18.09
N TYR A 19 0.82 2.65 17.23
CA TYR A 19 1.99 1.95 16.66
C TYR A 19 2.76 1.04 17.64
N THR A 20 2.15 0.67 18.77
CA THR A 20 2.81 -0.07 19.86
C THR A 20 2.26 -1.48 20.02
N PHE A 21 3.15 -2.43 20.30
CA PHE A 21 2.87 -3.81 20.65
C PHE A 21 3.40 -4.14 22.04
N GLN A 22 2.68 -4.96 22.79
CA GLN A 22 3.17 -5.63 23.98
C GLN A 22 3.90 -6.91 23.58
N VAL A 23 5.18 -7.01 23.94
CA VAL A 23 5.99 -8.21 23.71
C VAL A 23 6.61 -8.64 25.05
N LYS A 24 6.15 -9.78 25.58
CA LYS A 24 6.51 -10.23 26.94
C LYS A 24 6.14 -9.12 27.96
N LYS A 25 7.12 -8.54 28.64
CA LYS A 25 6.93 -7.45 29.64
C LYS A 25 7.36 -6.07 29.11
N LYS A 26 7.52 -5.91 27.79
CA LYS A 26 8.01 -4.66 27.17
C LYS A 26 7.02 -4.15 26.14
N GLU A 27 6.92 -2.83 26.04
CA GLU A 27 6.26 -2.15 24.94
C GLU A 27 7.25 -1.89 23.81
N LEU A 28 6.90 -2.31 22.60
CA LEU A 28 7.66 -2.09 21.38
C LEU A 28 6.87 -1.15 20.49
N ARG A 29 7.37 0.06 20.30
CA ARG A 29 6.78 1.05 19.40
C ARG A 29 7.48 1.02 18.05
N VAL A 30 6.73 0.83 16.98
CA VAL A 30 7.25 0.87 15.61
C VAL A 30 7.35 2.33 15.14
N THR A 31 8.57 2.78 14.88
CA THR A 31 8.88 4.14 14.41
C THR A 31 8.82 4.23 12.89
N VAL A 32 8.82 5.45 12.35
CA VAL A 32 8.94 5.69 10.90
C VAL A 32 10.28 5.15 10.38
N GLU A 33 11.35 5.34 11.14
CA GLU A 33 12.69 4.86 10.82
C GLU A 33 12.75 3.33 10.74
N ASP A 34 12.09 2.61 11.65
CA ASP A 34 12.03 1.15 11.61
C ASP A 34 11.42 0.66 10.29
N VAL A 35 10.31 1.27 9.87
CA VAL A 35 9.64 0.95 8.59
C VAL A 35 10.56 1.25 7.41
N GLY A 36 11.22 2.41 7.44
CA GLY A 36 12.19 2.81 6.43
C GLY A 36 13.32 1.80 6.26
N LYS A 37 13.91 1.35 7.38
CA LYS A 37 14.98 0.36 7.41
C LYS A 37 14.51 -1.02 6.96
N ILE A 38 13.35 -1.47 7.43
CA ILE A 38 12.78 -2.79 7.07
C ILE A 38 12.52 -2.88 5.57
N LEU A 39 11.98 -1.81 4.97
CA LEU A 39 11.56 -1.81 3.58
C LEU A 39 12.59 -1.22 2.63
N SER A 40 13.68 -0.63 3.15
CA SER A 40 14.68 0.11 2.38
C SER A 40 14.04 1.21 1.52
N ILE A 41 13.13 1.99 2.11
CA ILE A 41 12.43 3.10 1.45
C ILE A 41 12.66 4.43 2.19
N PRO A 42 12.45 5.58 1.53
CA PRO A 42 12.56 6.88 2.18
C PRO A 42 11.68 7.01 3.44
N TYR A 43 12.31 7.40 4.54
CA TYR A 43 11.68 7.60 5.85
C TYR A 43 11.90 9.00 6.45
N ILE A 44 12.54 9.87 5.66
CA ILE A 44 12.71 11.30 5.88
C ILE A 44 12.22 11.97 4.60
N GLY A 45 11.52 13.10 4.72
CA GLY A 45 11.04 13.84 3.56
C GLY A 45 9.65 14.42 3.77
N THR A 46 9.04 14.86 2.67
CA THR A 46 7.71 15.47 2.67
C THR A 46 6.64 14.44 3.05
N PRO A 47 5.76 14.73 4.03
CA PRO A 47 4.66 13.85 4.39
C PRO A 47 3.69 13.63 3.23
N ILE A 48 3.17 12.40 3.13
CA ILE A 48 2.17 12.05 2.12
C ILE A 48 0.77 12.24 2.71
N ASP A 49 0.03 13.21 2.18
CA ASP A 49 -1.33 13.49 2.61
C ASP A 49 -2.35 12.92 1.62
N LEU A 50 -2.82 11.72 1.93
CA LEU A 50 -3.89 11.06 1.18
C LEU A 50 -5.28 11.64 1.46
N SER A 51 -5.45 12.71 2.23
CA SER A 51 -6.75 13.37 2.43
C SER A 51 -7.02 14.44 1.37
N CYS A 52 -5.97 15.20 1.00
CA CYS A 52 -6.06 16.33 0.08
C CYS A 52 -5.68 16.01 -1.38
N ALA A 53 -5.07 14.85 -1.64
CA ALA A 53 -4.62 14.51 -2.99
C ALA A 53 -5.77 14.32 -4.01
N SER A 54 -5.48 14.67 -5.28
CA SER A 54 -6.37 14.44 -6.42
C SER A 54 -6.32 12.99 -6.88
N ASN A 55 -7.45 12.48 -7.39
CA ASN A 55 -7.51 11.20 -8.10
C ASN A 55 -7.34 11.36 -9.62
N ASP A 56 -7.42 12.59 -10.12
CA ASP A 56 -7.25 12.92 -11.54
C ASP A 56 -5.79 13.30 -11.78
N THR A 57 -5.07 12.43 -12.50
CA THR A 57 -3.63 12.50 -12.78
C THR A 57 -3.41 12.18 -14.25
N ASP A 58 -2.31 12.64 -14.83
CA ASP A 58 -1.99 12.32 -16.24
C ASP A 58 -1.83 10.81 -16.40
N LEU A 59 -1.17 10.16 -15.45
CA LEU A 59 -1.09 8.70 -15.38
C LEU A 59 -2.47 8.01 -15.38
N TRP A 60 -3.43 8.54 -14.61
CA TRP A 60 -4.79 8.01 -14.58
C TRP A 60 -5.48 8.11 -15.92
N ARG A 61 -5.45 9.31 -16.52
CA ARG A 61 -6.07 9.57 -17.82
C ARG A 61 -5.46 8.72 -18.93
N LYS A 62 -4.14 8.50 -18.88
CA LYS A 62 -3.41 7.76 -19.91
C LYS A 62 -3.67 6.25 -19.88
N PHE A 63 -3.66 5.62 -18.70
CA PHE A 63 -3.68 4.14 -18.60
C PHE A 63 -4.96 3.55 -18.01
N PHE A 64 -5.74 4.32 -17.26
CA PHE A 64 -6.85 3.79 -16.46
C PHE A 64 -8.20 4.41 -16.82
N ASP A 65 -8.23 5.56 -17.49
CA ASP A 65 -9.46 6.13 -18.02
C ASP A 65 -9.83 5.47 -19.36
N LYS A 66 -10.98 4.78 -19.36
CA LYS A 66 -11.57 4.13 -20.55
C LYS A 66 -12.81 4.87 -21.06
N GLY A 67 -12.86 6.20 -20.89
CA GLY A 67 -13.95 7.03 -21.42
C GLY A 67 -15.28 6.89 -20.66
N LYS A 68 -15.26 6.48 -19.39
CA LYS A 68 -16.47 6.38 -18.55
C LYS A 68 -16.44 7.46 -17.48
N SER A 69 -17.39 8.41 -17.57
CA SER A 69 -17.58 9.71 -16.89
C SER A 69 -17.44 9.79 -15.35
N SER A 70 -17.01 8.75 -14.65
CA SER A 70 -16.79 8.80 -13.21
C SER A 70 -15.49 8.12 -12.82
N THR A 71 -14.52 8.94 -12.38
CA THR A 71 -13.29 8.53 -11.71
C THR A 71 -13.50 8.24 -10.21
N LYS A 72 -14.70 8.56 -9.68
CA LYS A 72 -15.00 8.51 -8.25
C LYS A 72 -14.99 7.06 -7.75
N GLY A 73 -13.98 6.70 -6.96
CA GLY A 73 -13.86 5.40 -6.30
C GLY A 73 -13.21 4.29 -7.14
N ARG A 74 -12.75 4.57 -8.36
CA ARG A 74 -11.96 3.61 -9.14
C ARG A 74 -10.55 3.49 -8.57
N ARG A 75 -9.94 2.30 -8.73
CA ARG A 75 -8.60 1.98 -8.25
C ARG A 75 -7.77 1.45 -9.41
N ALA A 76 -6.50 1.84 -9.49
CA ALA A 76 -5.57 1.21 -10.41
C ALA A 76 -5.25 -0.18 -9.86
N SER A 77 -5.76 -1.22 -10.51
CA SER A 77 -5.58 -2.60 -10.06
C SER A 77 -4.29 -3.20 -10.62
N ALA A 78 -3.75 -4.19 -9.94
CA ALA A 78 -2.61 -4.94 -10.44
C ALA A 78 -2.87 -5.56 -11.83
N ILE A 79 -4.12 -5.97 -12.10
CA ILE A 79 -4.54 -6.55 -13.38
C ILE A 79 -4.46 -5.50 -14.48
N THR A 80 -5.10 -4.35 -14.29
CA THR A 80 -5.07 -3.24 -15.26
C THR A 80 -3.65 -2.75 -15.54
N CYS A 81 -2.74 -2.79 -14.55
CA CYS A 81 -1.34 -2.44 -14.77
C CYS A 81 -0.60 -3.50 -15.61
N LYS A 82 -0.82 -4.80 -15.34
CA LYS A 82 -0.21 -5.89 -16.12
C LYS A 82 -0.68 -5.85 -17.58
N ASP A 83 -1.96 -5.59 -17.80
CA ASP A 83 -2.53 -5.46 -19.15
C ASP A 83 -1.91 -4.27 -19.89
N ALA A 84 -1.78 -3.11 -19.22
CA ALA A 84 -1.14 -1.92 -19.80
C ALA A 84 0.34 -2.16 -20.13
N ILE A 85 1.09 -2.83 -19.24
CA ILE A 85 2.49 -3.21 -19.49
C ILE A 85 2.59 -4.13 -20.71
N ALA A 86 1.74 -5.16 -20.80
CA ALA A 86 1.73 -6.08 -21.93
C ALA A 86 1.36 -5.37 -23.24
N ALA A 87 0.41 -4.43 -23.21
CA ALA A 87 0.04 -3.60 -24.35
C ALA A 87 1.24 -2.75 -24.84
N LEU A 88 1.94 -2.05 -23.95
CA LEU A 88 3.14 -1.29 -24.31
C LEU A 88 4.25 -2.19 -24.90
N GLN A 89 4.49 -3.34 -24.27
CA GLN A 89 5.50 -4.31 -24.73
C GLN A 89 5.16 -4.95 -26.08
N SER A 90 3.88 -5.15 -26.39
CA SER A 90 3.45 -5.73 -27.68
C SER A 90 3.44 -4.72 -28.83
N GLN A 91 3.20 -3.44 -28.52
CA GLN A 91 3.32 -2.34 -29.48
C GLN A 91 4.79 -2.02 -29.80
N SER A 92 5.67 -2.19 -28.82
CA SER A 92 7.10 -1.92 -28.96
C SER A 92 7.89 -3.17 -29.34
N LYS A 93 8.09 -3.42 -30.64
CA LYS A 93 9.09 -4.41 -31.12
C LYS A 93 10.55 -3.93 -30.92
N ILE A 94 10.76 -2.76 -30.33
CA ILE A 94 12.04 -2.04 -30.20
C ILE A 94 12.21 -1.64 -28.71
N PRO A 95 13.43 -1.60 -28.13
CA PRO A 95 13.63 -1.17 -26.74
C PRO A 95 13.10 0.27 -26.56
N CYS A 96 12.52 0.61 -25.40
CA CYS A 96 11.97 1.93 -25.05
C CYS A 96 12.79 3.07 -25.68
N VAL A 97 12.28 3.68 -26.76
CA VAL A 97 13.08 4.53 -27.67
C VAL A 97 13.12 5.97 -27.16
N SER A 98 12.06 6.40 -26.46
CA SER A 98 11.94 7.74 -25.91
C SER A 98 11.97 7.75 -24.38
N LYS A 99 12.28 8.93 -23.82
CA LYS A 99 12.17 9.16 -22.37
C LYS A 99 10.76 8.88 -21.86
N ASP A 100 9.75 9.29 -22.63
CA ASP A 100 8.34 9.12 -22.26
C ASP A 100 7.96 7.63 -22.16
N ASP A 101 8.49 6.76 -23.04
CA ASP A 101 8.27 5.32 -22.96
C ASP A 101 8.87 4.71 -21.69
N VAL A 102 10.05 5.20 -21.27
CA VAL A 102 10.71 4.76 -20.04
C VAL A 102 9.93 5.21 -18.83
N ASP A 103 9.50 6.48 -18.80
CA ASP A 103 8.73 7.04 -17.69
C ASP A 103 7.38 6.31 -17.54
N ASP A 104 6.67 6.07 -18.64
CA ASP A 104 5.43 5.27 -18.66
C ASP A 104 5.60 3.88 -18.06
N MET A 105 6.67 3.18 -18.47
CA MET A 105 6.99 1.86 -17.95
C MET A 105 7.35 1.92 -16.45
N CYS A 106 8.10 2.93 -16.03
CA CYS A 106 8.42 3.18 -14.63
C CYS A 106 7.15 3.41 -13.81
N HIS A 107 6.25 4.29 -14.27
CA HIS A 107 4.99 4.55 -13.58
C HIS A 107 4.14 3.29 -13.43
N LEU A 108 3.92 2.53 -14.51
CA LEU A 108 3.12 1.30 -14.45
C LEU A 108 3.73 0.24 -13.52
N ARG A 109 5.07 0.12 -13.51
CA ARG A 109 5.80 -0.77 -12.59
C ARG A 109 5.68 -0.31 -11.15
N LEU A 110 5.75 1.01 -10.89
CA LEU A 110 5.52 1.59 -9.56
C LEU A 110 4.08 1.34 -9.10
N VAL A 111 3.07 1.61 -9.92
CA VAL A 111 1.66 1.33 -9.56
C VAL A 111 1.45 -0.15 -9.24
N LEU A 112 2.06 -1.05 -10.01
CA LEU A 112 2.02 -2.48 -9.72
C LEU A 112 2.69 -2.81 -8.37
N PHE A 113 3.90 -2.31 -8.13
CA PHE A 113 4.63 -2.51 -6.86
C PHE A 113 3.84 -1.97 -5.67
N PHE A 114 3.30 -0.76 -5.79
CA PHE A 114 2.51 -0.12 -4.75
C PHE A 114 1.20 -0.85 -4.48
N SER A 115 0.46 -1.26 -5.51
CA SER A 115 -0.83 -1.95 -5.36
C SER A 115 -0.71 -3.37 -4.82
N THR A 116 0.43 -4.05 -5.04
CA THR A 116 0.61 -5.46 -4.68
C THR A 116 1.43 -5.67 -3.42
N PHE A 117 2.38 -4.77 -3.13
CA PHE A 117 3.36 -4.96 -2.06
C PHE A 117 3.37 -3.83 -1.04
N LEU A 118 3.54 -2.58 -1.47
CA LEU A 118 3.78 -1.47 -0.53
C LEU A 118 2.50 -0.98 0.14
N LEU A 119 1.46 -0.73 -0.63
CA LEU A 119 0.14 -0.23 -0.18
C LEU A 119 -1.01 -1.15 -0.63
N PRO A 120 -0.92 -2.48 -0.45
CA PRO A 120 -1.96 -3.38 -0.93
C PRO A 120 -3.26 -3.12 -0.18
N SER A 121 -4.35 -3.09 -0.93
CA SER A 121 -5.70 -2.95 -0.38
C SER A 121 -6.47 -4.26 -0.52
N SER A 122 -7.55 -4.41 0.26
CA SER A 122 -8.45 -5.57 0.16
C SER A 122 -9.06 -5.80 -1.22
N LYS A 123 -9.11 -4.74 -2.05
CA LYS A 123 -9.59 -4.80 -3.44
C LYS A 123 -8.47 -4.91 -4.48
N MET A 124 -7.23 -5.20 -4.06
CA MET A 124 -6.05 -5.33 -4.93
C MET A 124 -5.83 -4.13 -5.88
N GLY A 125 -6.19 -2.94 -5.42
CA GLY A 125 -6.07 -1.71 -6.19
C GLY A 125 -5.49 -0.56 -5.38
N LEU A 126 -4.76 0.31 -6.07
CA LEU A 126 -4.16 1.50 -5.51
C LEU A 126 -5.18 2.65 -5.45
N ASN A 127 -5.14 3.41 -4.36
CA ASN A 127 -5.93 4.64 -4.24
C ASN A 127 -5.43 5.66 -5.27
N GLY A 128 -6.34 6.27 -6.04
CA GLY A 128 -5.99 7.27 -7.08
C GLY A 128 -5.16 8.42 -6.53
N ARG A 129 -5.35 8.78 -5.26
CA ARG A 129 -4.55 9.76 -4.52
C ARG A 129 -3.06 9.46 -4.48
N VAL A 130 -2.69 8.18 -4.39
CA VAL A 130 -1.28 7.77 -4.42
C VAL A 130 -0.68 8.01 -5.80
N LEU A 131 -1.50 7.92 -6.86
CA LEU A 131 -1.02 8.14 -8.23
C LEU A 131 -0.50 9.56 -8.42
N SER A 132 -1.07 10.56 -7.74
CA SER A 132 -0.58 11.94 -7.83
C SER A 132 0.88 12.10 -7.35
N TYR A 133 1.31 11.24 -6.44
CA TYR A 133 2.70 11.18 -5.97
C TYR A 133 3.59 10.30 -6.84
N ILE A 134 3.02 9.36 -7.60
CA ILE A 134 3.75 8.51 -8.54
C ILE A 134 3.97 9.25 -9.86
N ASP A 135 3.03 10.11 -10.28
CA ASP A 135 3.07 10.88 -11.54
C ASP A 135 4.38 11.69 -11.65
N ASN A 136 4.83 12.28 -10.52
CA ASN A 136 6.11 12.98 -10.44
C ASN A 136 7.24 12.04 -9.95
N LEU A 137 7.95 11.41 -10.89
CA LEU A 137 9.06 10.50 -10.60
C LEU A 137 10.24 11.17 -9.88
N ASP A 138 10.50 12.46 -10.16
CA ASP A 138 11.64 13.19 -9.58
C ASP A 138 11.46 13.45 -8.07
N ASP A 139 10.21 13.51 -7.61
CA ASP A 139 9.86 13.73 -6.22
C ASP A 139 9.73 12.43 -5.41
N LEU A 140 9.73 11.26 -6.07
CA LEU A 140 9.50 9.97 -5.44
C LEU A 140 10.49 9.71 -4.29
N GLY A 141 11.77 10.07 -4.46
CA GLY A 141 12.81 9.91 -3.44
C GLY A 141 12.73 10.91 -2.28
N ARG A 142 11.93 11.98 -2.42
CA ARG A 142 11.79 13.07 -1.44
C ARG A 142 10.59 12.90 -0.51
N MET A 143 9.71 11.95 -0.81
CA MET A 143 8.49 11.72 -0.04
C MET A 143 8.73 10.72 1.09
N ASN A 144 8.07 10.93 2.24
CA ASN A 144 8.13 10.02 3.38
C ASN A 144 7.20 8.81 3.20
N TRP A 145 7.62 7.87 2.33
CA TRP A 145 6.86 6.65 2.06
C TRP A 145 6.74 5.74 3.29
N ALA A 146 7.76 5.68 4.14
CA ALA A 146 7.73 4.88 5.35
C ALA A 146 6.62 5.32 6.31
N GLU A 147 6.41 6.63 6.47
CA GLU A 147 5.32 7.15 7.27
C GLU A 147 3.94 6.79 6.70
N CYS A 148 3.77 6.89 5.38
CA CYS A 148 2.54 6.50 4.70
C CYS A 148 2.21 5.01 4.90
N VAL A 149 3.20 4.13 4.69
CA VAL A 149 3.06 2.68 4.90
C VAL A 149 2.70 2.39 6.36
N ARG A 150 3.44 2.98 7.30
CA ARG A 150 3.23 2.81 8.74
C ARG A 150 1.82 3.27 9.15
N TYR A 151 1.38 4.43 8.69
CA TYR A 151 0.03 4.92 8.97
C TYR A 151 -1.03 3.94 8.49
N LEU A 152 -0.95 3.50 7.22
CA LEU A 152 -1.97 2.65 6.61
C LEU A 152 -2.05 1.25 7.24
N ILE A 153 -0.90 0.61 7.50
CA ILE A 153 -0.90 -0.74 8.08
C ILE A 153 -1.43 -0.74 9.52
N PHE A 154 -1.12 0.29 10.31
CA PHE A 154 -1.61 0.38 11.70
C PHE A 154 -3.05 0.89 11.81
N LEU A 155 -3.50 1.73 10.87
CA LEU A 155 -4.92 2.03 10.72
C LEU A 155 -5.71 0.74 10.46
N ASN A 156 -5.21 -0.11 9.56
CA ASN A 156 -5.80 -1.41 9.32
C ASN A 156 -5.74 -2.31 10.55
N MET A 157 -4.59 -2.38 11.22
CA MET A 157 -4.41 -3.18 12.44
C MET A 157 -5.47 -2.84 13.50
N LYS A 158 -5.78 -1.55 13.67
CA LYS A 158 -6.84 -1.08 14.58
C LYS A 158 -8.22 -1.60 14.16
N GLU A 159 -8.56 -1.50 12.89
CA GLU A 159 -9.86 -1.98 12.38
C GLU A 159 -9.95 -3.52 12.42
N CYS A 160 -8.84 -4.21 12.15
CA CYS A 160 -8.73 -5.66 12.25
C CYS A 160 -8.93 -6.12 13.70
N LYS A 161 -8.27 -5.49 14.68
CA LYS A 161 -8.46 -5.80 16.11
C LYS A 161 -9.92 -5.62 16.54
N LYS A 162 -10.59 -4.54 16.11
CA LYS A 162 -12.02 -4.36 16.38
C LYS A 162 -12.87 -5.48 15.79
N ALA A 163 -12.57 -5.90 14.57
CA ALA A 163 -13.29 -7.00 13.91
C ALA A 163 -13.08 -8.34 14.62
N VAL A 164 -11.86 -8.65 15.06
CA VAL A 164 -11.55 -9.85 15.87
C VAL A 164 -12.37 -9.86 17.16
N LEU A 165 -12.30 -8.79 17.95
CA LEU A 165 -13.04 -8.66 19.22
C LEU A 165 -14.56 -8.80 19.00
N LYS A 166 -15.09 -8.22 17.92
CA LYS A 166 -16.50 -8.34 17.57
C LYS A 166 -16.88 -9.79 17.25
N CYS A 167 -16.04 -10.53 16.50
CA CYS A 167 -16.30 -11.93 16.18
C CYS A 167 -16.30 -12.81 17.43
N GLU A 168 -15.40 -12.56 18.38
CA GLU A 168 -15.35 -13.26 19.67
C GLU A 168 -16.62 -13.03 20.51
N VAL A 169 -17.07 -11.77 20.61
CA VAL A 169 -18.28 -11.40 21.37
C VAL A 169 -19.54 -11.98 20.71
N GLU A 170 -19.66 -11.86 19.38
CA GLU A 170 -20.87 -12.26 18.65
C GLU A 170 -20.87 -13.74 18.23
N LYS A 171 -19.81 -14.50 18.53
CA LYS A 171 -19.59 -15.89 18.07
C LYS A 171 -19.76 -16.04 16.54
N MET A 172 -19.39 -15.01 15.80
CA MET A 172 -19.51 -14.93 14.34
C MET A 172 -18.30 -15.57 13.64
N VAL A 173 -18.54 -16.30 12.55
CA VAL A 173 -17.48 -16.95 11.73
C VAL A 173 -16.89 -15.98 10.68
N SER A 174 -16.87 -14.68 10.96
CA SER A 174 -16.23 -13.72 10.06
C SER A 174 -14.71 -13.96 10.09
N LYS A 175 -14.07 -13.90 8.92
CA LYS A 175 -12.60 -13.99 8.79
C LYS A 175 -12.04 -12.57 8.73
N PRO A 176 -11.65 -11.96 9.86
CA PRO A 176 -10.93 -10.70 9.83
C PRO A 176 -9.68 -10.85 8.95
N TYR A 177 -9.38 -9.81 8.19
CA TYR A 177 -8.25 -9.81 7.27
C TYR A 177 -7.47 -8.52 7.43
N LEU A 178 -6.15 -8.65 7.36
CA LEU A 178 -5.22 -7.55 7.39
C LEU A 178 -4.67 -7.31 5.98
N PHE A 179 -4.70 -6.05 5.54
CA PHE A 179 -4.09 -5.60 4.27
C PHE A 179 -3.11 -4.45 4.52
N GLY A 180 -2.24 -4.20 3.56
CA GLY A 180 -1.07 -3.33 3.70
C GLY A 180 0.22 -4.13 3.77
N CYS A 181 1.35 -3.45 3.95
CA CYS A 181 2.66 -4.09 4.00
C CYS A 181 2.88 -4.78 5.36
N THR A 182 2.38 -6.01 5.50
CA THR A 182 2.45 -6.78 6.77
C THR A 182 3.85 -7.19 7.18
N LEU A 183 4.85 -7.04 6.30
CA LEU A 183 6.27 -7.23 6.66
C LEU A 183 6.70 -6.32 7.82
N VAL A 184 6.11 -5.11 7.91
CA VAL A 184 6.35 -4.15 8.99
C VAL A 184 5.91 -4.69 10.35
N LEU A 185 4.99 -5.66 10.38
CA LEU A 185 4.42 -6.21 11.60
C LEU A 185 5.09 -7.51 12.06
N LYS A 186 6.16 -7.95 11.38
CA LYS A 186 6.93 -9.12 11.80
C LYS A 186 7.75 -8.78 13.05
N VAL A 187 7.09 -8.80 14.20
CA VAL A 187 7.72 -8.63 15.51
C VAL A 187 8.17 -10.00 16.01
N GLN A 188 9.44 -10.34 15.81
CA GLN A 188 10.02 -11.57 16.35
C GLN A 188 10.53 -11.34 17.77
N SER A 189 10.00 -12.08 18.74
CA SER A 189 10.67 -12.23 20.02
C SER A 189 11.88 -13.12 19.82
N ARG A 190 13.08 -12.57 19.98
CA ARG A 190 14.23 -13.40 20.33
C ARG A 190 14.07 -13.96 21.75
#